data_AF-A0A8T0DDP0-F1
#
_entry.id   AF-A0A8T0DDP0-F1
#
_cell.length_a   1.000
_cell.length_b   1.000
_cell.length_c   1.000
_cell.angle_alpha   90.00
_cell.angle_beta   90.00
_cell.angle_gamma   90.00
#
_symmetry.space_group_name_H-M   'P 1'
#
loop_
_entity.id
_entity.type
_entity.pdbx_description
1 polymer ?
#
loop_
_entity_poly.entity_id
_entity_poly.type
_entity_poly.pdbx_seq_one_letter_code
_entity_poly.pdbx_strand_id
1 'polypeptide(L)'
;MRLVLLFLCVLLSVTPLESTKVISSKDMACVNCQIIFNLMKGLYADKTSRAALCNQLAIGCQQLPFRELQAACVKMVYEYLDAWLTTMTKELDPLKTCKNIKICPE
;
A
#
# COMPACT_ATOMS: atom_id res chain seq x y z
N MET A 1 35.71 44.93 -3.09
CA MET A 1 35.70 44.33 -1.74
C MET A 1 34.33 44.40 -1.03
N ARG A 2 33.60 45.53 -1.09
CA ARG A 2 32.23 45.65 -0.53
C ARG A 2 31.18 44.67 -1.12
N LEU A 3 31.25 44.36 -2.42
CA LEU A 3 30.32 43.41 -3.05
C LEU A 3 30.47 41.98 -2.51
N VAL A 4 31.69 41.54 -2.15
CA VAL A 4 31.96 40.19 -1.64
C VAL A 4 31.37 40.02 -0.23
N LEU A 5 31.43 41.07 0.60
CA LEU A 5 30.82 41.10 1.94
C LEU A 5 29.29 41.07 1.87
N LEU A 6 28.68 41.73 0.89
CA LEU A 6 27.23 41.67 0.66
C LEU A 6 26.80 40.26 0.22
N PHE A 7 27.55 39.62 -0.69
CA PHE A 7 27.26 38.25 -1.13
C PHE A 7 27.39 37.21 -0.01
N LEU A 8 28.39 37.34 0.88
CA LEU A 8 28.55 36.48 2.05
C LEU A 8 27.41 36.66 3.07
N CYS A 9 26.94 37.89 3.26
CA CYS A 9 25.81 38.20 4.16
C CYS A 9 24.48 37.66 3.62
N VAL A 10 24.29 37.73 2.30
CA VAL A 10 23.16 37.08 1.62
C VAL A 10 23.25 35.57 1.85
N LEU A 11 24.37 34.89 1.55
CA LEU A 11 24.52 33.44 1.78
C LEU A 11 24.28 33.00 3.23
N LEU A 12 24.62 33.83 4.24
CA LEU A 12 24.34 33.57 5.66
C LEU A 12 22.87 33.75 6.05
N SER A 13 22.08 34.50 5.27
CA SER A 13 20.65 34.78 5.52
C SER A 13 19.68 34.02 4.61
N VAL A 14 20.14 33.47 3.48
CA VAL A 14 19.32 32.62 2.58
C VAL A 14 19.37 31.12 2.88
N THR A 15 19.91 30.68 4.02
CA THR A 15 19.58 29.34 4.51
C THR A 15 18.36 29.44 5.42
N PRO A 16 17.13 29.17 4.94
CA PRO A 16 16.24 28.46 5.82
C PRO A 16 17.00 27.18 6.16
N LEU A 17 17.29 26.96 7.44
CA LEU A 17 17.35 25.60 7.95
C LEU A 17 15.97 25.03 7.63
N GLU A 18 15.80 24.52 6.41
CA GLU A 18 14.77 23.56 6.09
C GLU A 18 15.01 22.48 7.13
N SER A 19 14.16 22.48 8.16
CA SER A 19 14.26 21.54 9.24
C SER A 19 14.37 20.17 8.58
N THR A 20 15.51 19.49 8.74
CA THR A 20 15.58 18.07 8.46
C THR A 20 14.59 17.45 9.42
N LYS A 21 13.32 17.38 9.02
CA LYS A 21 12.27 16.78 9.80
C LYS A 21 12.73 15.34 9.93
N VAL A 22 13.25 15.00 11.11
CA VAL A 22 13.55 13.63 11.48
C VAL A 22 12.22 12.92 11.31
N ILE A 23 12.09 12.17 10.22
CA ILE A 23 10.89 11.39 9.94
C ILE A 23 10.77 10.45 11.13
N SER A 24 9.75 10.64 11.95
CA SER A 24 9.52 9.77 13.09
C SER A 24 9.37 8.33 12.57
N SER A 25 9.78 7.34 13.35
CA SER A 25 9.52 5.94 13.02
C SER A 25 8.02 5.69 12.73
N LYS A 26 7.13 6.43 13.40
CA LYS A 26 5.68 6.41 13.17
C LYS A 26 5.30 6.99 11.80
N ASP A 27 5.92 8.09 11.39
CA ASP A 27 5.68 8.70 10.08
C ASP A 27 6.16 7.77 8.96
N MET A 28 7.32 7.13 9.14
CA MET A 28 7.86 6.16 8.20
C MET A 28 6.98 4.90 8.09
N ALA A 29 6.46 4.39 9.22
CA ALA A 29 5.53 3.27 9.22
C ALA A 29 4.24 3.60 8.43
N CYS A 30 3.72 4.81 8.59
CA CYS A 30 2.55 5.27 7.85
C CYS A 30 2.83 5.37 6.33
N VAL A 31 3.98 5.90 5.93
CA VAL A 31 4.40 5.95 4.53
C VAL A 31 4.55 4.54 3.95
N ASN A 32 5.22 3.63 4.65
CA ASN A 32 5.42 2.26 4.20
C ASN A 32 4.10 1.50 4.04
N CYS A 33 3.17 1.68 4.99
CA CYS A 33 1.84 1.09 4.87
C CYS A 33 1.13 1.57 3.59
N GLN A 34 1.16 2.87 3.30
CA GLN A 34 0.54 3.41 2.09
C GLN A 34 1.20 2.87 0.82
N ILE A 35 2.53 2.71 0.81
CA ILE A 35 3.25 2.10 -0.31
C ILE A 35 2.79 0.65 -0.53
N ILE A 36 2.67 -0.14 0.54
CA ILE A 36 2.23 -1.54 0.45
C ILE A 36 0.82 -1.63 -0.13
N PHE A 37 -0.13 -0.85 0.38
CA PHE A 37 -1.49 -0.90 -0.16
C PHE A 37 -1.59 -0.36 -1.59
N ASN A 38 -0.75 0.61 -1.98
CA ASN A 38 -0.62 1.01 -3.39
C ASN A 38 -0.09 -0.13 -4.27
N LEU A 39 0.92 -0.88 -3.80
CA LEU A 39 1.40 -2.06 -4.51
C LEU A 39 0.29 -3.11 -4.65
N MET A 40 -0.49 -3.34 -3.60
CA MET A 40 -1.64 -4.25 -3.64
C MET A 40 -2.67 -3.83 -4.69
N LYS A 41 -2.98 -2.53 -4.82
CA LYS A 41 -3.85 -2.02 -5.91
C LYS A 41 -3.31 -2.39 -7.29
N GLY A 42 -1.99 -2.27 -7.50
CA GLY A 42 -1.34 -2.67 -8.74
C GLY A 42 -1.52 -4.15 -9.04
N LEU A 43 -1.30 -5.01 -8.03
CA LEU A 43 -1.51 -6.46 -8.15
C LEU A 43 -2.98 -6.82 -8.43
N TYR A 44 -3.93 -6.09 -7.86
CA TYR A 44 -5.36 -6.31 -8.08
C TYR A 44 -5.83 -5.84 -9.47
N ALA A 45 -5.13 -4.86 -10.07
CA ALA A 45 -5.39 -4.42 -11.43
C ALA A 45 -4.82 -5.38 -12.48
N ASP A 46 -3.73 -6.09 -12.15
CA ASP A 46 -3.09 -7.04 -13.05
C ASP A 46 -3.83 -8.38 -13.11
N LYS A 47 -4.32 -8.74 -14.31
CA LYS A 47 -5.09 -9.97 -14.53
C LYS A 47 -4.29 -11.24 -14.21
N THR A 48 -2.98 -11.24 -14.49
CA THR A 48 -2.11 -12.40 -14.25
C THR A 48 -1.96 -12.67 -12.76
N SER A 49 -1.73 -11.61 -11.98
CA SER A 49 -1.62 -11.63 -10.53
C SER A 49 -2.93 -12.11 -9.88
N ARG A 50 -4.08 -11.64 -10.37
CA ARG A 50 -5.39 -12.14 -9.90
C ARG A 50 -5.61 -13.62 -10.19
N ALA A 51 -5.29 -14.07 -11.40
CA ALA A 51 -5.40 -15.49 -11.76
C ALA A 51 -4.50 -16.37 -10.89
N ALA A 52 -3.26 -15.92 -10.62
CA ALA A 52 -2.35 -16.60 -9.71
C ALA A 52 -2.92 -16.68 -8.29
N LEU A 53 -3.52 -15.60 -7.77
CA LEU A 53 -4.14 -15.57 -6.45
C LEU A 53 -5.37 -16.50 -6.36
N CYS A 54 -6.24 -16.52 -7.37
CA CYS A 54 -7.36 -17.47 -7.46
C CYS A 54 -6.84 -18.93 -7.39
N ASN A 55 -5.80 -19.25 -8.16
CA ASN A 55 -5.25 -20.60 -8.16
C ASN A 55 -4.63 -20.99 -6.81
N GLN A 56 -3.91 -20.07 -6.16
CA GLN A 56 -3.35 -20.32 -4.83
C GLN A 56 -4.44 -20.56 -3.79
N LEU A 57 -5.51 -19.77 -3.80
CA LEU A 57 -6.64 -19.99 -2.89
C LEU A 57 -7.42 -21.27 -3.21
N ALA A 58 -7.57 -21.64 -4.49
CA ALA A 58 -8.19 -22.90 -4.89
C ALA A 58 -7.36 -24.13 -4.45
N ILE A 59 -6.02 -24.03 -4.44
CA ILE A 59 -5.14 -25.05 -3.85
C ILE A 59 -5.35 -25.11 -2.33
N GLY A 60 -5.46 -23.95 -1.67
CA GLY A 60 -5.81 -23.87 -0.25
C GLY A 60 -7.14 -24.54 0.08
N CYS A 61 -8.15 -24.38 -0.79
CA CYS A 61 -9.44 -25.06 -0.64
C CYS A 61 -9.33 -26.59 -0.58
N GLN A 62 -8.32 -27.20 -1.21
CA GLN A 62 -8.10 -28.65 -1.16
C GLN A 62 -7.69 -29.16 0.23
N GLN A 63 -7.26 -28.25 1.13
CA GLN A 63 -6.89 -28.59 2.50
C GLN A 63 -8.12 -28.67 3.44
N LEU A 64 -9.31 -28.31 2.96
CA LEU A 64 -10.52 -28.33 3.76
C LEU A 64 -11.03 -29.76 3.99
N PRO A 65 -11.63 -30.05 5.17
CA PRO A 65 -12.26 -31.33 5.41
C PRO A 65 -13.54 -31.45 4.58
N PHE A 66 -13.82 -32.66 4.08
CA PHE A 66 -15.01 -33.02 3.29
C PHE A 66 -15.03 -32.47 1.85
N ARG A 67 -15.47 -33.30 0.91
CA ARG A 67 -15.43 -33.00 -0.53
C ARG A 67 -16.38 -31.87 -0.92
N GLU A 68 -17.54 -31.80 -0.26
CA GLU A 68 -18.57 -30.79 -0.51
C GLU A 68 -18.07 -29.39 -0.16
N LEU A 69 -17.32 -29.27 0.94
CA LEU A 69 -16.74 -28.01 1.38
C LEU A 69 -15.58 -27.58 0.47
N GLN A 70 -14.74 -28.51 0.03
CA GLN A 70 -13.70 -28.24 -0.97
C GLN A 70 -14.32 -27.69 -2.27
N ALA A 71 -15.36 -28.34 -2.78
CA ALA A 71 -16.04 -27.91 -4.00
C ALA A 71 -16.71 -26.53 -3.84
N ALA A 72 -17.38 -26.29 -2.72
CA ALA A 72 -17.99 -24.99 -2.41
C ALA A 72 -16.95 -23.86 -2.31
N CYS A 73 -15.81 -24.13 -1.67
CA CYS A 73 -14.70 -23.18 -1.55
C CYS A 73 -14.11 -22.83 -2.93
N VAL A 74 -13.79 -23.83 -3.75
CA VAL A 74 -13.24 -23.62 -5.10
C VAL A 74 -14.21 -22.80 -5.95
N LYS A 75 -15.50 -23.13 -5.91
CA LYS A 75 -16.54 -22.37 -6.59
C LYS A 75 -16.57 -20.91 -6.14
N MET A 76 -16.55 -20.67 -4.83
CA MET A 76 -16.55 -19.33 -4.27
C MET A 76 -15.32 -18.51 -4.70
N VAL A 77 -14.13 -19.11 -4.72
CA VAL A 77 -12.91 -18.43 -5.16
C VAL A 77 -13.04 -17.98 -6.63
N TYR A 78 -13.43 -18.89 -7.53
CA TYR A 78 -13.49 -18.54 -8.96
C TYR A 78 -14.67 -17.62 -9.32
N GLU A 79 -15.79 -17.69 -8.60
CA GLU A 79 -16.96 -16.84 -8.86
C GLU A 79 -16.81 -15.42 -8.33
N TYR A 80 -16.24 -15.26 -7.13
CA TYR A 80 -16.31 -13.98 -6.42
C TYR A 80 -14.97 -13.24 -6.34
N LEU A 81 -13.83 -13.94 -6.33
CA LEU A 81 -12.56 -13.31 -6.02
C LEU A 81 -12.10 -12.32 -7.10
N ASP A 82 -12.22 -12.67 -8.38
CA ASP A 82 -11.78 -11.77 -9.47
C ASP A 82 -12.59 -10.45 -9.47
N ALA A 83 -13.91 -10.55 -9.29
CA ALA A 83 -14.80 -9.40 -9.19
C ALA A 83 -14.49 -8.54 -7.95
N TRP A 84 -14.24 -9.19 -6.81
CA TRP A 84 -13.88 -8.50 -5.57
C TRP A 84 -12.54 -7.75 -5.69
N LEU A 85 -11.49 -8.41 -6.21
CA LEU A 85 -10.19 -7.79 -6.44
C LEU A 85 -10.30 -6.61 -7.43
N THR A 86 -11.08 -6.78 -8.50
CA THR A 86 -11.36 -5.69 -9.46
C THR A 86 -12.00 -4.49 -8.75
N THR A 87 -12.96 -4.75 -7.86
CA THR A 87 -13.63 -3.69 -7.08
C THR A 87 -12.65 -3.00 -6.14
N MET A 88 -11.78 -3.76 -5.49
CA MET A 88 -10.75 -3.23 -4.59
C MET A 88 -9.73 -2.32 -5.30
N THR A 89 -9.53 -2.43 -6.61
CA THR A 89 -8.69 -1.44 -7.33
C THR A 89 -9.21 -0.01 -7.20
N LYS A 90 -10.52 0.16 -7.01
CA LYS A 90 -11.20 1.46 -6.85
C LYS A 90 -11.39 1.81 -5.39
N GLU A 91 -11.85 0.86 -4.58
CA GLU A 91 -12.26 1.11 -3.20
C GLU A 91 -11.12 1.11 -2.19
N LEU A 92 -10.00 0.45 -2.49
CA LEU A 92 -8.83 0.44 -1.63
C LEU A 92 -8.18 1.84 -1.65
N ASP A 93 -8.41 2.60 -0.58
CA ASP A 93 -7.72 3.84 -0.27
C ASP A 93 -6.56 3.54 0.69
N PRO A 94 -5.29 3.71 0.28
CA PRO A 94 -4.14 3.37 1.10
C PRO A 94 -4.09 4.11 2.43
N LEU A 95 -4.36 5.43 2.43
CA LEU A 95 -4.28 6.23 3.65
C LEU A 95 -5.37 5.83 4.63
N LYS A 96 -6.63 5.76 4.18
CA LYS A 96 -7.79 5.35 4.98
C LYS A 96 -7.59 3.95 5.53
N THR A 97 -7.08 3.02 4.71
CA THR A 97 -6.81 1.65 5.16
C THR A 97 -5.74 1.65 6.26
N CYS A 98 -4.63 2.36 6.06
CA CYS A 98 -3.57 2.48 7.06
C CYS A 98 -4.02 3.18 8.36
N LYS A 99 -4.97 4.10 8.28
CA LYS A 99 -5.64 4.69 9.46
C LYS A 99 -6.54 3.69 10.16
N ASN A 100 -7.34 2.92 9.42
CA ASN A 100 -8.24 1.91 9.97
C ASN A 100 -7.50 0.83 10.76
N ILE A 101 -6.33 0.40 10.27
CA ILE A 101 -5.46 -0.56 10.97
C ILE A 101 -4.48 0.10 11.96
N LYS A 102 -4.66 1.39 12.26
CA LYS A 102 -3.92 2.17 13.27
C LYS A 102 -2.40 2.27 13.03
N ILE A 103 -1.93 2.09 11.80
CA ILE A 103 -0.53 2.36 11.43
C ILE A 103 -0.33 3.85 11.20
N CYS A 104 -1.23 4.50 10.47
CA CYS A 104 -1.27 5.95 10.34
C CYS A 104 -2.10 6.58 11.47
N PRO A 105 -1.74 7.79 11.93
CA PRO A 105 -2.59 8.56 12.83
C PRO A 105 -3.96 8.86 12.18
N GLU A 106 -5.01 8.95 13.01
CA GLU A 106 -6.39 9.23 12.57
C GLU A 106 -6.54 10.54 11.77
#